data_AF-A0A943EHY4-F1
#
_entry.id   AF-A0A943EHY4-F1
#
_cell.length_a   1.000
_cell.length_b   1.000
_cell.length_c   1.000
_cell.angle_alpha   90.00
_cell.angle_beta   90.00
_cell.angle_gamma   90.00
#
_symmetry.space_group_name_H-M   'P 1'
#
loop_
_entity.id
_entity.type
_entity.pdbx_description
1 polymer ?
#
loop_
_entity_poly.entity_id
_entity_poly.type
_entity_poly.pdbx_seq_one_letter_code
_entity_poly.pdbx_strand_id
1 'polypeptide(L)'
;MGLLKQLFERNKKEKAADLNILSLNRELEILNDCAKLIETTKNPKTFFNRYELYMDKLSLLADAESSNLVKVTGESFVKKYIKMNKKEQRIHSINNFIDRMWNDTLNKVNTLKTDKGKQNKITLFFKTLSEYENLMPPECIEYYKSLSNSKQINNSDRAEYDAWLDFLGNGGTTEEWDEMKANKTSRLTNFQSYLKELNPVADQYFPQLQKIEKDWLKLYHSKNYSTSFAKEYEKLCLENIKLYIKLVHIEKKYGEYTSKSVPAYKRLIMLYERQGNFDRAIEACKHALLNEVYNDGISEKLKKLIKKVNRKPTTDEINLISNAENKINRHTS
;
A
#
# COMPACT_ATOMS: atom_id res chain seq x y z
N MET A 1 -7.08 -20.69 52.54
CA MET A 1 -7.49 -19.74 51.48
C MET A 1 -8.87 -19.15 51.84
N GLY A 2 -9.00 -18.37 52.92
CA GLY A 2 -10.33 -17.99 53.46
C GLY A 2 -10.42 -16.69 54.24
N LEU A 3 -9.37 -16.29 54.97
CA LEU A 3 -9.39 -15.06 55.78
C LEU A 3 -8.96 -13.80 55.00
N LEU A 4 -7.93 -13.90 54.14
CA LEU A 4 -7.46 -12.78 53.32
C LEU A 4 -8.48 -12.35 52.25
N LYS A 5 -9.21 -13.31 51.65
CA LYS A 5 -10.26 -13.02 50.68
C LYS A 5 -11.49 -12.38 51.34
N GLN A 6 -11.85 -12.82 52.54
CA GLN A 6 -12.90 -12.19 53.35
C GLN A 6 -12.50 -10.79 53.86
N LEU A 7 -11.24 -10.57 54.24
CA LEU A 7 -10.71 -9.24 54.61
C LEU A 7 -10.69 -8.27 53.41
N PHE A 8 -10.34 -8.76 52.22
CA PHE A 8 -10.42 -7.97 50.99
C PHE A 8 -11.87 -7.66 50.59
N GLU A 9 -12.80 -8.62 50.68
CA GLU A 9 -14.21 -8.41 50.37
C GLU A 9 -14.93 -7.55 51.42
N ARG A 10 -14.55 -7.62 52.70
CA ARG A 10 -15.05 -6.69 53.75
C ARG A 10 -14.57 -5.26 53.51
N ASN A 11 -13.27 -5.05 53.22
CA ASN A 11 -12.75 -3.74 52.85
C ASN A 11 -13.39 -3.17 51.57
N LYS A 12 -13.79 -4.05 50.62
CA LYS A 12 -14.50 -3.65 49.39
C LYS A 12 -15.96 -3.24 49.66
N LYS A 13 -16.64 -3.92 50.58
CA LYS A 13 -18.01 -3.57 51.02
C LYS A 13 -18.03 -2.30 51.89
N GLU A 14 -17.04 -2.07 52.74
CA GLU A 14 -16.94 -0.85 53.55
C GLU A 14 -16.61 0.38 52.68
N LYS A 15 -15.73 0.27 51.66
CA LYS A 15 -15.49 1.37 50.70
C LYS A 15 -16.70 1.69 49.82
N ALA A 16 -17.56 0.72 49.52
CA ALA A 16 -18.76 0.92 48.72
C ALA A 16 -19.91 1.60 49.50
N ALA A 17 -19.91 1.50 50.83
CA ALA A 17 -20.98 2.03 51.68
C ALA A 17 -20.94 3.56 51.87
N ASP A 18 -19.80 4.22 51.64
CA ASP A 18 -19.62 5.68 51.82
C ASP A 18 -19.69 6.50 50.51
N LEU A 19 -19.93 5.87 49.35
CA LEU A 19 -19.98 6.55 48.05
C LEU A 19 -21.34 7.21 47.80
N ASN A 20 -21.50 8.47 48.22
CA ASN A 20 -22.62 9.32 47.83
C ASN A 20 -22.51 9.72 46.33
N ILE A 21 -23.65 9.87 45.63
CA ILE A 21 -23.73 10.27 44.21
C ILE A 21 -22.94 11.56 43.92
N LEU A 22 -22.94 12.52 44.86
CA LEU A 22 -22.13 13.75 44.79
C LEU A 22 -20.62 13.48 44.74
N SER A 23 -20.15 12.42 45.41
CA SER A 23 -18.75 11.97 45.37
C SER A 23 -18.39 11.38 44.00
N LEU A 24 -19.27 10.59 43.41
CA LEU A 24 -19.03 9.95 42.11
C LEU A 24 -18.96 10.94 40.94
N ASN A 25 -19.77 12.01 40.97
CA ASN A 25 -19.66 13.08 39.99
C ASN A 25 -18.30 13.79 40.05
N ARG A 26 -17.79 14.01 41.26
CA ARG A 26 -16.46 14.60 41.45
C ARG A 26 -15.36 13.68 40.91
N GLU A 27 -15.50 12.37 41.07
CA GLU A 27 -14.55 11.41 40.51
C GLU A 27 -14.57 11.37 38.97
N LEU A 28 -15.74 11.56 38.36
CA LEU A 28 -15.86 11.70 36.91
C LEU A 28 -15.19 12.99 36.39
N GLU A 29 -15.33 14.11 37.09
CA GLU A 29 -14.61 15.35 36.76
C GLU A 29 -13.09 15.12 36.80
N ILE A 30 -12.57 14.49 37.86
CA ILE A 30 -11.15 14.19 38.00
C ILE A 30 -10.68 13.27 36.87
N LEU A 31 -11.46 12.23 36.53
CA LEU A 31 -11.15 11.33 35.42
C LEU A 31 -11.01 12.08 34.09
N ASN A 32 -11.96 12.97 33.78
CA ASN A 32 -11.95 13.75 32.54
C ASN A 32 -10.77 14.74 32.48
N ASP A 33 -10.45 15.39 33.58
CA ASP A 33 -9.28 16.26 33.70
C ASP A 33 -7.98 15.48 33.48
N CYS A 34 -7.87 14.28 34.05
CA CYS A 34 -6.73 13.40 33.82
C CYS A 34 -6.62 12.98 32.36
N ALA A 35 -7.72 12.59 31.70
CA ALA A 35 -7.72 12.22 30.29
C ALA A 35 -7.14 13.34 29.41
N LYS A 36 -7.61 14.58 29.62
CA LYS A 36 -7.11 15.76 28.91
C LYS A 36 -5.62 16.00 29.15
N LEU A 37 -5.15 15.86 30.38
CA LEU A 37 -3.74 16.06 30.70
C LEU A 37 -2.85 14.96 30.11
N ILE A 38 -3.30 13.70 30.13
CA ILE A 38 -2.61 12.56 29.52
C ILE A 38 -2.39 12.81 28.02
N GLU A 39 -3.37 13.36 27.31
CA GLU A 39 -3.27 13.60 25.86
C GLU A 39 -2.40 14.81 25.48
N THR A 40 -2.30 15.82 26.35
CA THR A 40 -1.70 17.12 26.02
C THR A 40 -0.31 17.33 26.62
N THR A 41 -0.01 16.71 27.76
CA THR A 41 1.23 17.00 28.49
C THR A 41 2.48 16.50 27.76
N LYS A 42 3.58 17.23 27.99
CA LYS A 42 4.96 16.90 27.58
C LYS A 42 5.86 16.66 28.80
N ASN A 43 5.31 16.77 30.01
CA ASN A 43 6.05 16.59 31.26
C ASN A 43 5.82 15.16 31.81
N PRO A 44 6.88 14.36 32.01
CA PRO A 44 6.74 12.95 32.37
C PRO A 44 6.13 12.74 33.75
N LYS A 45 6.53 13.52 34.76
CA LYS A 45 5.90 13.48 36.08
C LYS A 45 4.40 13.69 36.00
N THR A 46 3.97 14.69 35.23
CA THR A 46 2.55 14.98 35.03
C THR A 46 1.87 13.84 34.29
N PHE A 47 2.48 13.30 33.22
CA PHE A 47 1.91 12.19 32.47
C PHE A 47 1.68 10.96 33.35
N PHE A 48 2.73 10.45 34.00
CA PHE A 48 2.64 9.21 34.79
C PHE A 48 1.71 9.36 35.99
N ASN A 49 1.78 10.46 36.73
CA ASN A 49 0.86 10.71 37.85
C ASN A 49 -0.60 10.79 37.39
N ARG A 50 -0.86 11.40 36.23
CA ARG A 50 -2.23 11.52 35.69
C ARG A 50 -2.72 10.21 35.10
N TYR A 51 -1.84 9.42 34.48
CA TYR A 51 -2.17 8.10 33.95
C TYR A 51 -2.57 7.14 35.07
N GLU A 52 -1.79 7.09 36.15
CA GLU A 52 -2.10 6.30 37.35
C GLU A 52 -3.45 6.74 37.96
N LEU A 53 -3.59 8.05 38.23
CA LEU A 53 -4.82 8.60 38.78
C LEU A 53 -6.04 8.34 37.88
N TYR A 54 -5.87 8.43 36.56
CA TYR A 54 -6.91 8.10 35.59
C TYR A 54 -7.35 6.65 35.71
N MET A 55 -6.41 5.70 35.78
CA MET A 55 -6.72 4.27 35.94
C MET A 55 -7.42 3.99 37.27
N ASP A 56 -6.99 4.65 38.35
CA ASP A 56 -7.63 4.52 39.66
C ASP A 56 -9.09 5.01 39.64
N LYS A 57 -9.33 6.21 39.07
CA LYS A 57 -10.69 6.76 38.98
C LYS A 57 -11.56 5.96 38.03
N LEU A 58 -10.99 5.47 36.93
CA LEU A 58 -11.71 4.63 35.98
C LEU A 58 -12.12 3.30 36.61
N SER A 59 -11.24 2.69 37.42
CA SER A 59 -11.55 1.47 38.17
C SER A 59 -12.67 1.70 39.18
N LEU A 60 -12.64 2.82 39.91
CA LEU A 60 -13.67 3.17 40.89
C LEU A 60 -15.04 3.35 40.23
N LEU A 61 -15.09 4.07 39.11
CA LEU A 61 -16.33 4.28 38.36
C LEU A 61 -16.85 2.99 37.70
N ALA A 62 -15.96 2.11 37.25
CA ALA A 62 -16.32 0.78 36.74
C ALA A 62 -16.92 -0.13 37.83
N ASP A 63 -16.39 -0.09 39.05
CA ASP A 63 -16.94 -0.82 40.20
C ASP A 63 -18.33 -0.27 40.58
N ALA A 64 -18.51 1.06 40.55
CA ALA A 64 -19.81 1.69 40.80
C ALA A 64 -20.85 1.36 39.74
N GLU A 65 -20.46 1.33 38.46
CA GLU A 65 -21.31 0.89 37.33
C GLU A 65 -21.70 -0.59 37.50
N SER A 66 -20.74 -1.46 37.81
CA SER A 66 -20.98 -2.89 38.02
C SER A 66 -21.90 -3.18 39.21
N SER A 67 -21.90 -2.28 40.20
CA SER A 67 -22.76 -2.36 41.39
C SER A 67 -24.13 -1.70 41.20
N ASN A 68 -24.46 -1.24 39.98
CA ASN A 68 -25.69 -0.51 39.64
C ASN A 68 -25.91 0.78 40.46
N LEU A 69 -24.84 1.39 40.98
CA LEU A 69 -24.92 2.67 41.72
C LEU A 69 -25.02 3.88 40.79
N VAL A 70 -24.57 3.73 39.55
CA VAL A 70 -24.62 4.77 38.51
C VAL A 70 -25.17 4.20 37.21
N LYS A 71 -25.92 5.01 36.46
CA LYS A 71 -26.37 4.70 35.10
C LYS A 71 -25.55 5.54 34.12
N VAL A 72 -24.82 4.87 33.23
CA VAL A 72 -23.94 5.52 32.25
C VAL A 72 -24.69 5.76 30.95
N THR A 73 -24.77 7.01 30.50
CA THR A 73 -25.28 7.40 29.18
C THR A 73 -24.07 7.62 28.24
N GLY A 74 -23.41 6.55 27.81
CA GLY A 74 -22.18 6.62 27.02
C GLY A 74 -21.41 5.31 26.97
N GLU A 75 -20.10 5.38 26.67
CA GLU A 75 -19.21 4.23 26.80
C GLU A 75 -19.14 3.76 28.26
N SER A 76 -19.36 2.45 28.47
CA SER A 76 -19.28 1.82 29.80
C SER A 76 -17.88 1.98 30.40
N PHE A 77 -17.80 2.40 31.67
CA PHE A 77 -16.55 2.50 32.41
C PHE A 77 -15.87 1.15 32.57
N VAL A 78 -16.64 0.07 32.76
CA VAL A 78 -16.13 -1.31 32.80
C VAL A 78 -15.42 -1.66 31.49
N LYS A 79 -16.07 -1.41 30.35
CA LYS A 79 -15.47 -1.68 29.03
C LYS A 79 -14.22 -0.84 28.80
N LYS A 80 -14.28 0.45 29.16
CA LYS A 80 -13.15 1.38 29.02
C LYS A 80 -11.98 0.99 29.92
N TYR A 81 -12.23 0.57 31.16
CA TYR A 81 -11.21 0.08 32.08
C TYR A 81 -10.51 -1.17 31.52
N ILE A 82 -11.28 -2.16 31.06
CA ILE A 82 -10.72 -3.37 30.44
C ILE A 82 -9.83 -3.01 29.24
N LYS A 83 -10.30 -2.10 28.37
CA LYS A 83 -9.52 -1.63 27.22
C LYS A 83 -8.22 -0.95 27.65
N MET A 84 -8.27 -0.03 28.60
CA MET A 84 -7.11 0.74 29.06
C MET A 84 -6.11 -0.11 29.85
N ASN A 85 -6.56 -1.21 30.45
CA ASN A 85 -5.69 -2.14 31.20
C ASN A 85 -5.01 -3.18 30.29
N LYS A 86 -5.34 -3.21 29.00
CA LYS A 86 -4.60 -4.01 28.02
C LYS A 86 -3.18 -3.48 27.87
N LYS A 87 -2.21 -4.40 27.76
CA LYS A 87 -0.78 -4.07 27.62
C LYS A 87 -0.56 -3.16 26.42
N GLU A 88 -1.23 -3.44 25.31
CA GLU A 88 -1.11 -2.72 24.03
C GLU A 88 -1.58 -1.27 24.16
N GLN A 89 -2.71 -1.04 24.85
CA GLN A 89 -3.23 0.32 25.06
C GLN A 89 -2.33 1.15 25.97
N ARG A 90 -1.72 0.52 26.98
CA ARG A 90 -0.73 1.16 27.84
C ARG A 90 0.52 1.54 27.06
N ILE A 91 1.04 0.64 26.21
CA ILE A 91 2.18 0.92 25.33
C ILE A 91 1.85 2.11 24.42
N HIS A 92 0.72 2.08 23.73
CA HIS A 92 0.28 3.16 22.84
C HIS A 92 0.22 4.52 23.56
N SER A 93 -0.39 4.55 24.74
CA SER A 93 -0.55 5.79 25.51
C SER A 93 0.79 6.39 25.94
N ILE A 94 1.74 5.53 26.37
CA ILE A 94 3.08 5.94 26.79
C ILE A 94 3.91 6.40 25.59
N ASN A 95 3.88 5.66 24.47
CA ASN A 95 4.64 6.04 23.26
C ASN A 95 4.13 7.36 22.66
N ASN A 96 2.81 7.58 22.61
CA ASN A 96 2.25 8.88 22.21
C ASN A 96 2.77 10.04 23.08
N PHE A 97 2.96 9.79 24.39
CA PHE A 97 3.56 10.78 25.29
C PHE A 97 5.04 11.01 25.01
N ILE A 98 5.82 9.92 24.82
CA ILE A 98 7.23 9.97 24.45
C ILE A 98 7.39 10.82 23.18
N ASP A 99 6.55 10.62 22.16
CA ASP A 99 6.56 11.40 20.93
C ASP A 99 6.34 12.89 21.15
N ARG A 100 5.35 13.26 21.97
CA ARG A 100 5.09 14.67 22.28
C ARG A 100 6.28 15.31 22.99
N MET A 101 6.86 14.60 23.95
CA MET A 101 8.04 15.06 24.70
C MET A 101 9.27 15.15 23.79
N TRP A 102 9.45 14.20 22.87
CA TRP A 102 10.57 14.17 21.92
C TRP A 102 10.47 15.30 20.89
N ASN A 103 9.30 15.49 20.28
CA ASN A 103 9.06 16.58 19.35
C ASN A 103 9.27 17.95 20.00
N ASP A 104 8.82 18.13 21.25
CA ASP A 104 9.10 19.35 22.02
C ASP A 104 10.60 19.55 22.27
N THR A 105 11.32 18.46 22.54
CA THR A 105 12.78 18.47 22.69
C THR A 105 13.46 18.87 21.39
N LEU A 106 13.08 18.30 20.24
CA LEU A 106 13.64 18.65 18.94
C LEU A 106 13.37 20.10 18.56
N ASN A 107 12.16 20.60 18.82
CA ASN A 107 11.83 22.02 18.63
C ASN A 107 12.76 22.93 19.44
N LYS A 108 13.00 22.59 20.71
CA LYS A 108 13.95 23.33 21.56
C LYS A 108 15.39 23.21 21.07
N VAL A 109 15.82 22.03 20.61
CA VAL A 109 17.15 21.79 20.03
C VAL A 109 17.38 22.68 18.81
N ASN A 110 16.39 22.81 17.92
CA ASN A 110 16.49 23.63 16.71
C ASN A 110 16.65 25.13 17.00
N THR A 111 16.23 25.60 18.18
CA THR A 111 16.42 27.01 18.59
C THR A 111 17.83 27.32 19.12
N LEU A 112 18.65 26.30 19.39
CA LEU A 112 19.97 26.47 20.01
C LEU A 112 21.08 26.66 18.97
N LYS A 113 21.97 27.62 19.23
CA LYS A 113 23.08 27.98 18.33
C LYS A 113 24.25 27.00 18.38
N THR A 114 24.57 26.45 19.55
CA THR A 114 25.78 25.66 19.76
C THR A 114 25.47 24.16 19.77
N ASP A 115 26.35 23.36 19.17
CA ASP A 115 26.16 21.91 19.11
C ASP A 115 26.25 21.26 20.50
N LYS A 116 27.08 21.80 21.39
CA LYS A 116 27.10 21.42 22.81
C LYS A 116 25.75 21.65 23.49
N GLY A 117 25.09 22.77 23.20
CA GLY A 117 23.76 23.07 23.73
C GLY A 117 22.70 22.10 23.21
N LYS A 118 22.75 21.77 21.92
CA LYS A 118 21.88 20.78 21.28
C LYS A 118 22.05 19.39 21.91
N GLN A 119 23.29 18.92 22.02
CA GLN A 119 23.62 17.62 22.60
C GLN A 119 23.15 17.54 24.07
N ASN A 120 23.40 18.58 24.87
CA ASN A 120 22.95 18.63 26.26
C ASN A 120 21.41 18.51 26.40
N LYS A 121 20.63 19.11 25.48
CA LYS A 121 19.17 18.98 25.50
C LYS A 121 18.70 17.57 25.17
N ILE A 122 19.34 16.92 24.19
CA ILE A 122 19.06 15.53 23.84
C ILE A 122 19.41 14.60 25.01
N THR A 123 20.59 14.75 25.60
CA THR A 123 20.99 13.99 26.80
C THR A 123 20.03 14.18 27.96
N LEU A 124 19.52 15.40 28.17
CA LEU A 124 18.54 15.68 29.21
C LEU A 124 17.21 14.94 28.99
N PHE A 125 16.75 14.80 27.74
CA PHE A 125 15.55 14.02 27.42
C PHE A 125 15.70 12.56 27.89
N PHE A 126 16.78 11.89 27.48
CA PHE A 126 17.03 10.50 27.86
C PHE A 126 17.20 10.34 29.37
N LYS A 127 17.96 11.24 30.01
CA LYS A 127 18.12 11.24 31.46
C LYS A 127 16.77 11.36 32.16
N THR A 128 15.93 12.28 31.71
CA THR A 128 14.61 12.52 32.34
C THR A 128 13.70 11.31 32.19
N LEU A 129 13.61 10.68 31.01
CA LEU A 129 12.77 9.49 30.83
C LEU A 129 13.32 8.25 31.55
N SER A 130 14.64 8.13 31.70
CA SER A 130 15.24 6.99 32.40
C SER A 130 14.77 6.86 33.85
N GLU A 131 14.42 7.99 34.49
CA GLU A 131 13.87 8.02 35.87
C GLU A 131 12.49 7.37 35.99
N TYR A 132 11.79 7.10 34.88
CA TYR A 132 10.44 6.54 34.86
C TYR A 132 10.37 5.15 34.20
N GLU A 133 11.51 4.51 33.89
CA GLU A 133 11.52 3.20 33.23
C GLU A 133 10.74 2.12 34.00
N ASN A 134 10.75 2.17 35.32
CA ASN A 134 9.98 1.27 36.18
C ASN A 134 8.45 1.40 36.01
N LEU A 135 7.97 2.51 35.45
CA LEU A 135 6.55 2.76 35.15
C LEU A 135 6.19 2.42 33.71
N MET A 136 7.14 1.95 32.90
CA MET A 136 6.95 1.66 31.47
C MET A 136 7.03 0.16 31.18
N PRO A 137 6.24 -0.35 30.22
CA PRO A 137 6.52 -1.62 29.57
C PRO A 137 7.90 -1.61 28.88
N PRO A 138 8.64 -2.74 28.82
CA PRO A 138 9.95 -2.83 28.17
C PRO A 138 9.97 -2.31 26.73
N GLU A 139 8.89 -2.52 25.99
CA GLU A 139 8.74 -2.09 24.60
C GLU A 139 8.80 -0.55 24.45
N CYS A 140 8.26 0.18 25.44
CA CYS A 140 8.35 1.64 25.47
C CYS A 140 9.78 2.12 25.75
N ILE A 141 10.51 1.36 26.58
CA ILE A 141 11.91 1.64 26.93
C ILE A 141 12.81 1.47 25.71
N GLU A 142 12.64 0.36 24.99
CA GLU A 142 13.33 0.12 23.72
C GLU A 142 13.01 1.21 22.70
N TYR A 143 11.72 1.57 22.57
CA TYR A 143 11.26 2.61 21.67
C TYR A 143 11.95 3.94 21.91
N TYR A 144 11.88 4.50 23.13
CA TYR A 144 12.46 5.83 23.35
C TYR A 144 13.99 5.82 23.24
N LYS A 145 14.66 4.72 23.65
CA LYS A 145 16.11 4.56 23.48
C LYS A 145 16.51 4.54 22.01
N SER A 146 15.70 3.93 21.13
CA SER A 146 15.98 3.91 19.69
C SER A 146 16.02 5.29 19.04
N LEU A 147 15.36 6.30 19.64
CA LEU A 147 15.32 7.66 19.13
C LEU A 147 16.71 8.30 19.04
N SER A 148 17.70 7.85 19.84
CA SER A 148 19.09 8.34 19.78
C SER A 148 19.81 7.96 18.48
N ASN A 149 19.38 6.86 17.85
CA ASN A 149 19.99 6.31 16.64
C ASN A 149 19.31 6.84 15.36
N SER A 150 18.15 7.48 15.50
CA SER A 150 17.40 8.04 14.39
C SER A 150 17.91 9.44 14.01
N LYS A 151 18.62 9.54 12.89
CA LYS A 151 18.68 10.79 12.13
C LYS A 151 17.24 11.15 11.74
N GLN A 152 16.69 12.22 12.31
CA GLN A 152 15.42 12.89 11.92
C GLN A 152 14.28 11.93 11.51
N ILE A 153 13.41 11.56 12.45
CA ILE A 153 12.17 10.84 12.15
C ILE A 153 11.25 11.76 11.32
N ASN A 154 10.92 11.31 10.11
CA ASN A 154 9.97 11.97 9.22
C ASN A 154 8.54 11.55 9.57
N ASN A 155 7.54 12.39 9.26
CA ASN A 155 6.10 12.13 9.43
C ASN A 155 5.60 10.78 8.84
N SER A 156 6.39 10.15 7.97
CA SER A 156 6.15 8.84 7.37
C SER A 156 6.12 7.71 8.41
N ASP A 157 7.01 7.74 9.40
CA ASP A 157 7.21 6.61 10.33
C ASP A 157 6.10 6.55 11.40
N ARG A 158 5.47 7.70 11.69
CA ARG A 158 4.34 7.80 12.62
C ARG A 158 3.06 7.19 12.05
N ALA A 159 2.77 7.46 10.77
CA ALA A 159 1.60 6.90 10.09
C ALA A 159 1.70 5.37 9.95
N GLU A 160 2.92 4.85 9.75
CA GLU A 160 3.16 3.40 9.73
C GLU A 160 2.96 2.77 11.10
N TYR A 161 3.44 3.41 12.17
CA TYR A 161 3.26 2.95 13.54
C TYR A 161 1.79 2.94 13.98
N ASP A 162 1.03 4.00 13.67
CA ASP A 162 -0.39 4.09 13.97
C ASP A 162 -1.20 3.01 13.22
N ALA A 163 -0.85 2.74 11.95
CA ALA A 163 -1.47 1.68 11.16
C ALA A 163 -1.12 0.27 11.67
N TRP A 164 0.10 0.07 12.17
CA TRP A 164 0.51 -1.19 12.82
C TRP A 164 -0.30 -1.44 14.09
N LEU A 165 -0.49 -0.41 14.92
CA LEU A 165 -1.28 -0.53 16.15
C LEU A 165 -2.76 -0.78 15.88
N ASP A 166 -3.34 -0.19 14.83
CA ASP A 166 -4.71 -0.48 14.42
C ASP A 166 -4.86 -1.94 13.94
N PHE A 167 -3.89 -2.43 13.17
CA PHE A 167 -3.86 -3.83 12.72
C PHE A 167 -3.80 -4.81 13.89
N LEU A 168 -2.94 -4.55 14.88
CA LEU A 168 -2.89 -5.33 16.12
C LEU A 168 -4.19 -5.21 16.94
N GLY A 169 -4.76 -4.01 17.02
CA GLY A 169 -6.03 -3.75 17.71
C GLY A 169 -7.23 -4.51 17.13
N ASN A 170 -7.17 -4.81 15.82
CA ASN A 170 -8.16 -5.59 15.09
C ASN A 170 -7.88 -7.12 15.10
N GLY A 171 -6.90 -7.57 15.89
CA GLY A 171 -6.60 -8.99 16.10
C GLY A 171 -5.53 -9.59 15.20
N GLY A 172 -4.83 -8.78 14.39
CA GLY A 172 -3.65 -9.22 13.65
C GLY A 172 -2.42 -9.36 14.54
N THR A 173 -1.39 -10.06 14.07
CA THR A 173 -0.11 -10.23 14.78
C THR A 173 1.01 -9.41 14.16
N THR A 174 2.11 -9.20 14.89
CA THR A 174 3.29 -8.53 14.35
C THR A 174 3.91 -9.31 13.19
N GLU A 175 3.88 -10.65 13.25
CA GLU A 175 4.37 -11.53 12.18
C GLU A 175 3.54 -11.37 10.90
N GLU A 176 2.22 -11.34 11.01
CA GLU A 176 1.31 -11.09 9.88
C GLU A 176 1.49 -9.69 9.28
N TRP A 177 1.76 -8.69 10.13
CA TRP A 177 2.06 -7.33 9.67
C TRP A 177 3.38 -7.26 8.89
N ASP A 178 4.43 -7.90 9.41
CA ASP A 178 5.73 -7.93 8.76
C ASP A 178 5.69 -8.73 7.46
N GLU A 179 4.94 -9.84 7.41
CA GLU A 179 4.64 -10.56 6.16
C GLU A 179 3.87 -9.69 5.17
N MET A 180 2.87 -8.93 5.63
CA MET A 180 2.12 -8.01 4.79
C MET A 180 3.01 -6.89 4.24
N LYS A 181 3.92 -6.34 5.05
CA LYS A 181 4.91 -5.34 4.61
C LYS A 181 5.94 -5.92 3.66
N ALA A 182 6.44 -7.12 3.92
CA ALA A 182 7.36 -7.84 3.04
C ALA A 182 6.68 -8.11 1.68
N ASN A 183 5.43 -8.55 1.68
CA ASN A 183 4.63 -8.75 0.48
C ASN A 183 4.35 -7.45 -0.27
N LYS A 184 4.01 -6.36 0.43
CA LYS A 184 3.79 -5.03 -0.17
C LYS A 184 5.08 -4.49 -0.78
N THR A 185 6.19 -4.59 -0.06
CA THR A 185 7.52 -4.18 -0.53
C THR A 185 7.94 -5.01 -1.73
N SER A 186 7.76 -6.33 -1.67
CA SER A 186 8.01 -7.26 -2.79
C SER A 186 7.18 -6.88 -4.02
N ARG A 187 5.86 -6.67 -3.88
CA ARG A 187 4.99 -6.20 -4.97
C ARG A 187 5.43 -4.86 -5.55
N LEU A 188 5.80 -3.88 -4.70
CA LEU A 188 6.33 -2.58 -5.12
C LEU A 188 7.64 -2.74 -5.90
N THR A 189 8.57 -3.55 -5.41
CA THR A 189 9.85 -3.81 -6.09
C THR A 189 9.66 -4.56 -7.40
N ASN A 190 8.71 -5.50 -7.46
CA ASN A 190 8.35 -6.22 -8.68
C ASN A 190 7.73 -5.27 -9.71
N PHE A 191 6.83 -4.39 -9.28
CA PHE A 191 6.22 -3.36 -10.13
C PHE A 191 7.24 -2.31 -10.61
N GLN A 192 8.16 -1.87 -9.76
CA GLN A 192 9.26 -0.98 -10.16
C GLN A 192 10.18 -1.65 -11.18
N SER A 193 10.49 -2.93 -11.00
CA SER A 193 11.29 -3.71 -11.94
C SER A 193 10.57 -3.88 -13.28
N TYR A 194 9.27 -4.18 -13.24
CA TYR A 194 8.39 -4.21 -14.41
C TYR A 194 8.43 -2.88 -15.18
N LEU A 195 8.19 -1.75 -14.51
CA LEU A 195 8.23 -0.42 -15.15
C LEU A 195 9.62 -0.08 -15.71
N LYS A 196 10.69 -0.46 -15.00
CA LYS A 196 12.07 -0.22 -15.45
C LYS A 196 12.39 -0.94 -16.76
N GLU A 197 11.89 -2.16 -16.95
CA GLU A 197 12.05 -2.91 -18.20
C GLU A 197 11.06 -2.44 -19.29
N LEU A 198 9.82 -2.12 -18.91
CA LEU A 198 8.75 -1.74 -19.83
C LEU A 198 8.96 -0.35 -20.44
N ASN A 199 9.22 0.66 -19.61
CA ASN A 199 9.22 2.08 -20.03
C ASN A 199 10.15 2.36 -21.22
N PRO A 200 11.42 1.91 -21.24
CA PRO A 200 12.31 2.20 -22.37
C PRO A 200 11.81 1.64 -23.72
N VAL A 201 11.03 0.57 -23.69
CA VAL A 201 10.41 -0.04 -24.88
C VAL A 201 9.09 0.66 -25.21
N ALA A 202 8.26 0.93 -24.20
CA ALA A 202 6.97 1.61 -24.34
C ALA A 202 7.12 3.04 -24.89
N ASP A 203 8.12 3.77 -24.39
CA ASP A 203 8.45 5.15 -24.79
C ASP A 203 8.88 5.24 -26.26
N GLN A 204 9.31 4.13 -26.86
CA GLN A 204 9.58 4.04 -28.30
C GLN A 204 8.35 3.52 -29.06
N TYR A 205 7.65 2.54 -28.51
CA TYR A 205 6.54 1.86 -29.14
C TYR A 205 5.36 2.80 -29.42
N PHE A 206 4.87 3.52 -28.40
CA PHE A 206 3.64 4.32 -28.54
C PHE A 206 3.82 5.52 -29.48
N PRO A 207 4.92 6.28 -29.44
CA PRO A 207 5.14 7.35 -30.42
C PRO A 207 5.30 6.83 -31.85
N GLN A 208 5.98 5.69 -32.04
CA GLN A 208 6.05 5.07 -33.37
C GLN A 208 4.67 4.62 -33.87
N LEU A 209 3.82 4.09 -32.99
CA LEU A 209 2.46 3.69 -33.34
C LEU A 209 1.64 4.89 -33.83
N GLN A 210 1.70 6.02 -33.12
CA GLN A 210 1.05 7.27 -33.56
C GLN A 210 1.57 7.74 -34.92
N LYS A 211 2.89 7.64 -35.12
CA LYS A 211 3.52 7.98 -36.41
C LYS A 211 3.04 7.07 -37.54
N ILE A 212 2.93 5.76 -37.31
CA ILE A 212 2.40 4.77 -38.27
C ILE A 212 0.98 5.16 -38.69
N GLU A 213 0.11 5.50 -37.76
CA GLU A 213 -1.26 5.89 -38.10
C GLU A 213 -1.32 7.15 -38.96
N LYS A 214 -0.50 8.16 -38.62
CA LYS A 214 -0.40 9.40 -39.39
C LYS A 214 0.18 9.18 -40.79
N ASP A 215 1.28 8.45 -40.91
CA ASP A 215 1.96 8.23 -42.17
C ASP A 215 1.17 7.28 -43.08
N TRP A 216 0.36 6.39 -42.52
CA TRP A 216 -0.57 5.57 -43.28
C TRP A 216 -1.56 6.43 -44.07
N LEU A 217 -2.14 7.47 -43.45
CA LEU A 217 -3.09 8.36 -44.12
C LEU A 217 -2.45 9.01 -45.36
N LYS A 218 -1.18 9.45 -45.24
CA LYS A 218 -0.43 10.02 -46.35
C LYS A 218 -0.24 9.02 -47.50
N LEU A 219 0.19 7.80 -47.19
CA LEU A 219 0.34 6.73 -48.19
C LEU A 219 -0.99 6.36 -48.84
N TYR A 220 -2.06 6.31 -48.04
CA TYR A 220 -3.38 5.96 -48.53
C TYR A 220 -3.87 6.99 -49.55
N HIS A 221 -3.70 8.28 -49.27
CA HIS A 221 -4.08 9.36 -50.17
C HIS A 221 -3.18 9.48 -51.40
N SER A 222 -1.89 9.14 -51.30
CA SER A 222 -0.97 9.21 -52.46
C SER A 222 -1.29 8.17 -53.53
N LYS A 223 -1.97 7.07 -53.17
CA LYS A 223 -2.24 5.89 -54.02
C LYS A 223 -0.99 5.25 -54.64
N ASN A 224 0.21 5.66 -54.22
CA ASN A 224 1.47 5.13 -54.71
C ASN A 224 2.24 4.44 -53.57
N TYR A 225 2.16 3.11 -53.58
CA TYR A 225 2.64 2.24 -52.51
C TYR A 225 4.04 1.65 -52.77
N SER A 226 4.70 2.06 -53.85
CA SER A 226 6.02 1.53 -54.25
C SER A 226 7.14 2.59 -54.16
N THR A 227 6.86 3.74 -53.55
CA THR A 227 7.80 4.85 -53.38
C THR A 227 8.87 4.57 -52.31
N SER A 228 9.91 5.41 -52.25
CA SER A 228 10.85 5.41 -51.12
C SER A 228 10.13 5.58 -49.78
N PHE A 229 9.12 6.46 -49.73
CA PHE A 229 8.31 6.67 -48.54
C PHE A 229 7.58 5.39 -48.09
N ALA A 230 7.08 4.58 -49.02
CA ALA A 230 6.48 3.29 -48.69
C ALA A 230 7.48 2.30 -48.08
N LYS A 231 8.74 2.29 -48.55
CA LYS A 231 9.81 1.47 -47.95
C LYS A 231 10.19 1.93 -46.55
N GLU A 232 10.27 3.23 -46.33
CA GLU A 232 10.49 3.81 -44.99
C GLU A 232 9.34 3.47 -44.04
N TYR A 233 8.11 3.54 -44.54
CA TYR A 233 6.93 3.17 -43.78
C TYR A 233 6.88 1.66 -43.43
N GLU A 234 7.26 0.79 -44.37
CA GLU A 234 7.42 -0.65 -44.12
C GLU A 234 8.42 -0.88 -42.99
N LYS A 235 9.59 -0.23 -43.05
CA LYS A 235 10.61 -0.29 -42.00
C LYS A 235 10.07 0.17 -40.64
N LEU A 236 9.34 1.28 -40.61
CA LEU A 236 8.71 1.79 -39.38
C LEU A 236 7.72 0.77 -38.78
N CYS A 237 6.89 0.13 -39.61
CA CYS A 237 5.98 -0.91 -39.14
C CYS A 237 6.74 -2.11 -38.55
N LEU A 238 7.80 -2.57 -39.21
CA LEU A 238 8.62 -3.70 -38.74
C LEU A 238 9.35 -3.37 -37.43
N GLU A 239 9.85 -2.15 -37.26
CA GLU A 239 10.48 -1.69 -36.01
C GLU A 239 9.47 -1.64 -34.86
N ASN A 240 8.27 -1.11 -35.12
CA ASN A 240 7.21 -1.07 -34.12
C ASN A 240 6.74 -2.47 -33.71
N ILE A 241 6.65 -3.42 -34.65
CA ILE A 241 6.35 -4.83 -34.36
C ILE A 241 7.43 -5.45 -33.46
N LYS A 242 8.72 -5.17 -33.71
CA LYS A 242 9.80 -5.65 -32.83
C LYS A 242 9.67 -5.12 -31.41
N LEU A 243 9.28 -3.85 -31.26
CA LEU A 243 9.03 -3.25 -29.96
C LEU A 243 7.82 -3.90 -29.27
N TYR A 244 6.75 -4.18 -30.00
CA TYR A 244 5.59 -4.92 -29.48
C TYR A 244 5.99 -6.29 -28.92
N ILE A 245 6.78 -7.08 -29.65
CA ILE A 245 7.22 -8.40 -29.19
C ILE A 245 8.02 -8.30 -27.88
N LYS A 246 8.87 -7.27 -27.76
CA LYS A 246 9.61 -7.00 -26.51
C LYS A 246 8.66 -6.67 -25.36
N LEU A 247 7.65 -5.83 -25.59
CA LEU A 247 6.63 -5.51 -24.59
C LEU A 247 5.91 -6.78 -24.12
N VAL A 248 5.46 -7.63 -25.05
CA VAL A 248 4.78 -8.89 -24.71
C VAL A 248 5.67 -9.80 -23.86
N HIS A 249 6.96 -9.90 -24.18
CA HIS A 249 7.90 -10.70 -23.41
C HIS A 249 8.02 -10.18 -21.96
N ILE A 250 8.16 -8.87 -21.79
CA ILE A 250 8.21 -8.23 -20.46
C ILE A 250 6.90 -8.47 -19.71
N GLU A 251 5.75 -8.20 -20.33
CA GLU A 251 4.46 -8.37 -19.67
C GLU A 251 4.19 -9.81 -19.25
N LYS A 252 4.56 -10.80 -20.08
CA LYS A 252 4.46 -12.22 -19.71
C LYS A 252 5.38 -12.59 -18.56
N LYS A 253 6.62 -12.07 -18.52
CA LYS A 253 7.58 -12.28 -17.44
C LYS A 253 7.01 -11.84 -16.07
N TYR A 254 6.22 -10.77 -16.05
CA TYR A 254 5.62 -10.22 -14.83
C TYR A 254 4.17 -10.64 -14.59
N GLY A 255 3.55 -11.44 -15.46
CA GLY A 255 2.15 -11.87 -15.33
C GLY A 255 1.12 -10.80 -15.68
N GLU A 256 1.53 -9.72 -16.33
CA GLU A 256 0.71 -8.54 -16.67
C GLU A 256 0.20 -8.59 -18.13
N TYR A 257 0.43 -9.69 -18.84
CA TYR A 257 0.10 -9.80 -20.26
C TYR A 257 -1.40 -9.80 -20.50
N THR A 258 -1.84 -8.83 -21.29
CA THR A 258 -3.19 -8.77 -21.86
C THR A 258 -3.09 -8.75 -23.38
N SER A 259 -4.00 -9.44 -24.06
CA SER A 259 -4.03 -9.45 -25.53
C SER A 259 -4.35 -8.05 -26.05
N LYS A 260 -3.56 -7.56 -27.01
CA LYS A 260 -3.67 -6.20 -27.56
C LYS A 260 -3.89 -6.23 -29.06
N SER A 261 -4.68 -5.27 -29.56
CA SER A 261 -4.69 -4.93 -30.98
C SER A 261 -3.35 -4.26 -31.33
N VAL A 262 -2.80 -4.59 -32.49
CA VAL A 262 -1.49 -4.08 -32.94
C VAL A 262 -1.65 -3.50 -34.35
N PRO A 263 -2.01 -2.21 -34.45
CA PRO A 263 -2.27 -1.56 -35.73
C PRO A 263 -1.13 -1.69 -36.75
N ALA A 264 0.13 -1.75 -36.30
CA ALA A 264 1.29 -1.93 -37.17
C ALA A 264 1.20 -3.17 -38.07
N TYR A 265 0.74 -4.33 -37.54
CA TYR A 265 0.52 -5.53 -38.36
C TYR A 265 -0.55 -5.27 -39.42
N LYS A 266 -1.69 -4.70 -39.03
CA LYS A 266 -2.79 -4.39 -39.94
C LYS A 266 -2.33 -3.48 -41.07
N ARG A 267 -1.58 -2.42 -40.76
CA ARG A 267 -1.07 -1.49 -41.78
C ARG A 267 -0.01 -2.14 -42.69
N LEU A 268 0.88 -2.97 -42.14
CA LEU A 268 1.89 -3.67 -42.92
C LEU A 268 1.25 -4.65 -43.91
N ILE A 269 0.27 -5.44 -43.46
CA ILE A 269 -0.50 -6.35 -44.33
C ILE A 269 -1.18 -5.56 -45.45
N MET A 270 -1.85 -4.45 -45.11
CA MET A 270 -2.51 -3.60 -46.11
C MET A 270 -1.52 -3.01 -47.12
N LEU A 271 -0.31 -2.61 -46.69
CA LEU A 271 0.72 -2.11 -47.59
C LEU A 271 1.11 -3.18 -48.61
N TYR A 272 1.41 -4.39 -48.15
CA TYR A 272 1.78 -5.50 -49.03
C TYR A 272 0.65 -5.88 -49.99
N GLU A 273 -0.60 -5.89 -49.53
CA GLU A 273 -1.77 -6.08 -50.41
C GLU A 273 -1.82 -5.03 -51.53
N ARG A 274 -1.55 -3.76 -51.21
CA ARG A 274 -1.57 -2.64 -52.16
C ARG A 274 -0.39 -2.65 -53.12
N GLN A 275 0.74 -3.24 -52.72
CA GLN A 275 1.89 -3.51 -53.58
C GLN A 275 1.70 -4.75 -54.47
N GLY A 276 0.64 -5.54 -54.26
CA GLY A 276 0.43 -6.82 -54.93
C GLY A 276 1.32 -7.95 -54.40
N ASN A 277 2.04 -7.74 -53.30
CA ASN A 277 2.93 -8.73 -52.70
C ASN A 277 2.17 -9.59 -51.68
N PHE A 278 1.34 -10.50 -52.18
CA PHE A 278 0.47 -11.31 -51.33
C PHE A 278 1.23 -12.30 -50.45
N ASP A 279 2.40 -12.78 -50.88
CA ASP A 279 3.21 -13.69 -50.07
C ASP A 279 3.73 -12.99 -48.80
N ARG A 280 4.24 -11.76 -48.91
CA ARG A 280 4.64 -10.98 -47.73
C ARG A 280 3.46 -10.60 -46.85
N ALA A 281 2.27 -10.37 -47.42
CA ALA A 281 1.05 -10.14 -46.66
C ALA A 281 0.64 -11.38 -45.83
N ILE A 282 0.76 -12.58 -46.42
CA ILE A 282 0.51 -13.86 -45.75
C ILE A 282 1.51 -14.08 -44.60
N GLU A 283 2.81 -13.87 -44.85
CA GLU A 283 3.83 -14.02 -43.81
C GLU A 283 3.61 -13.04 -42.65
N ALA A 284 3.21 -11.80 -42.93
CA ALA A 284 2.86 -10.84 -41.90
C ALA A 284 1.65 -11.30 -41.05
N CYS A 285 0.63 -11.91 -41.67
CA CYS A 285 -0.50 -12.48 -40.94
C CYS A 285 -0.07 -13.65 -40.05
N LYS A 286 0.73 -14.59 -40.58
CA LYS A 286 1.27 -15.73 -39.80
C LYS A 286 2.08 -15.24 -38.61
N HIS A 287 2.96 -14.27 -38.84
CA HIS A 287 3.78 -13.69 -37.79
C HIS A 287 2.93 -13.02 -36.70
N ALA A 288 1.84 -12.34 -37.06
CA ALA A 288 0.93 -11.74 -36.07
C ALA A 288 0.22 -12.80 -35.22
N LEU A 289 -0.30 -13.87 -35.83
CA LEU A 289 -0.98 -14.96 -35.13
C LEU A 289 -0.04 -15.74 -34.20
N LEU A 290 1.21 -15.97 -34.63
CA LEU A 290 2.27 -16.57 -33.81
C LEU A 290 2.60 -15.72 -32.56
N ASN A 291 2.39 -14.40 -32.64
CA ASN A 291 2.62 -13.46 -31.53
C ASN A 291 1.32 -13.03 -30.84
N GLU A 292 0.30 -13.89 -30.89
CA GLU A 292 -0.96 -13.79 -30.14
C GLU A 292 -1.80 -12.53 -30.45
N VAL A 293 -1.65 -11.98 -31.66
CA VAL A 293 -2.49 -10.86 -32.14
C VAL A 293 -3.73 -11.40 -32.85
N TYR A 294 -4.80 -11.60 -32.08
CA TYR A 294 -6.05 -12.21 -32.59
C TYR A 294 -7.15 -11.18 -32.92
N ASN A 295 -7.16 -10.02 -32.26
CA ASN A 295 -8.31 -9.11 -32.19
C ASN A 295 -8.54 -8.19 -33.43
N ASP A 296 -7.82 -8.41 -34.53
CA ASP A 296 -7.87 -7.53 -35.72
C ASP A 296 -8.39 -8.23 -36.99
N GLY A 297 -9.07 -9.38 -36.85
CA GLY A 297 -9.57 -10.16 -37.99
C GLY A 297 -8.44 -10.72 -38.86
N ILE A 298 -7.25 -10.92 -38.28
CA ILE A 298 -6.04 -11.37 -38.99
C ILE A 298 -6.21 -12.81 -39.49
N SER A 299 -6.86 -13.70 -38.73
CA SER A 299 -7.16 -15.07 -39.16
C SER A 299 -8.02 -15.10 -40.43
N GLU A 300 -9.08 -14.31 -40.46
CA GLU A 300 -9.94 -14.15 -41.65
C GLU A 300 -9.21 -13.51 -42.83
N LYS A 301 -8.34 -12.54 -42.54
CA LYS A 301 -7.47 -11.93 -43.56
C LYS A 301 -6.52 -12.96 -44.17
N LEU A 302 -5.90 -13.81 -43.34
CA LEU A 302 -5.02 -14.90 -43.79
C LEU A 302 -5.75 -15.86 -44.73
N LYS A 303 -6.96 -16.33 -44.34
CA LYS A 303 -7.80 -17.18 -45.20
C LYS A 303 -8.06 -16.54 -46.57
N LYS A 304 -8.43 -15.26 -46.58
CA LYS A 304 -8.73 -14.51 -47.82
C LYS A 304 -7.51 -14.38 -48.71
N LEU A 305 -6.32 -14.12 -48.15
CA LEU A 305 -5.08 -13.99 -48.90
C LEU A 305 -4.62 -15.33 -49.50
N ILE A 306 -4.71 -16.43 -48.74
CA ILE A 306 -4.39 -17.79 -49.23
C ILE A 306 -5.27 -18.14 -50.44
N LYS A 307 -6.58 -17.88 -50.34
CA LYS A 307 -7.52 -18.10 -51.46
C LYS A 307 -7.16 -17.23 -52.66
N LYS A 308 -6.73 -15.98 -52.43
CA LYS A 308 -6.38 -15.03 -53.49
C LYS A 308 -5.16 -15.46 -54.30
N VAL A 309 -4.19 -16.14 -53.68
CA VAL A 309 -3.04 -16.72 -54.39
C VAL A 309 -3.31 -18.14 -54.93
N ASN A 310 -4.57 -18.57 -54.92
CA ASN A 310 -5.06 -19.84 -55.49
C ASN A 310 -4.33 -21.09 -54.96
N ARG A 311 -4.01 -21.13 -53.67
CA ARG A 311 -3.42 -22.32 -53.03
C ARG A 311 -4.28 -22.80 -51.86
N LYS A 312 -4.03 -24.05 -51.44
CA LYS A 312 -4.60 -24.59 -50.20
C LYS A 312 -3.79 -24.10 -48.99
N PRO A 313 -4.43 -23.86 -47.82
CA PRO A 313 -3.72 -23.59 -46.58
C PRO A 313 -2.80 -24.74 -46.20
N THR A 314 -1.65 -24.44 -45.62
CA THR A 314 -0.77 -25.46 -45.02
C THR A 314 -1.32 -25.92 -43.67
N THR A 315 -0.85 -27.05 -43.17
CA THR A 315 -1.21 -27.56 -41.83
C THR A 315 -0.95 -26.51 -40.75
N ASP A 316 0.19 -25.82 -40.81
CA ASP A 316 0.56 -24.77 -39.85
C ASP A 316 -0.41 -23.59 -39.89
N GLU A 317 -0.83 -23.17 -41.09
CA GLU A 317 -1.80 -22.08 -41.26
C GLU A 317 -3.18 -22.46 -40.71
N ILE A 318 -3.61 -23.70 -40.93
CA ILE A 318 -4.87 -24.23 -40.38
C ILE A 318 -4.83 -24.19 -38.84
N ASN A 319 -3.71 -24.61 -38.25
CA ASN A 319 -3.51 -24.60 -36.80
C ASN A 319 -3.53 -23.17 -36.23
N LEU A 320 -2.83 -22.23 -36.88
CA LEU A 320 -2.82 -20.81 -36.47
C LEU A 320 -4.21 -20.18 -36.51
N ILE A 321 -4.97 -20.44 -37.58
CA ILE A 321 -6.33 -19.95 -37.75
C ILE A 321 -7.26 -20.51 -36.66
N SER A 322 -7.24 -21.83 -36.47
CA SER A 322 -8.10 -22.51 -35.50
C SER A 322 -7.81 -22.04 -34.06
N ASN A 323 -6.53 -21.87 -33.73
CA ASN A 323 -6.12 -21.35 -32.41
C ASN A 323 -6.62 -19.94 -32.16
N ALA A 324 -6.56 -19.06 -33.17
CA ALA A 324 -7.05 -17.69 -33.07
C ALA A 324 -8.57 -17.65 -32.85
N GLU A 325 -9.34 -18.43 -33.60
CA GLU A 325 -10.80 -18.51 -33.48
C GLU A 325 -11.23 -19.01 -32.10
N ASN A 326 -10.57 -20.06 -31.60
CA ASN A 326 -10.84 -20.61 -30.27
C ASN A 326 -10.58 -19.58 -29.15
N LYS A 327 -9.55 -18.74 -29.28
CA LYS A 327 -9.23 -17.71 -28.30
C LYS A 327 -10.23 -16.55 -28.32
N ILE A 328 -10.71 -16.15 -29.49
CA ILE A 328 -11.73 -15.09 -29.64
C ILE A 328 -13.06 -15.52 -29.00
N ASN A 329 -13.49 -16.78 -29.22
CA ASN A 329 -14.74 -17.30 -28.68
C ASN A 329 -14.77 -17.40 -27.15
N ARG A 330 -13.62 -17.66 -26.51
CA ARG A 330 -13.51 -17.74 -25.04
C ARG A 330 -13.55 -16.39 -24.32
N HIS A 331 -13.35 -15.28 -25.02
CA HIS A 331 -13.41 -13.93 -24.43
C HIS A 331 -14.76 -13.24 -24.63
N THR A 332 -15.68 -13.85 -25.39
CA THR A 332 -17.02 -13.32 -25.70
C THR A 332 -18.15 -14.11 -25.02
N SER A 333 -17.81 -15.20 -24.34
CA SER A 333 -18.68 -15.97 -23.42
C SER A 333 -18.32 -15.61 -21.99
#